data_AF-A0A7K1BFZ7-F1
#
_entry.id   AF-A0A7K1BFZ7-F1
#
_cell.length_a   1.000
_cell.length_b   1.000
_cell.length_c   1.000
_cell.angle_alpha   90.00
_cell.angle_beta   90.00
_cell.angle_gamma   90.00
#
_symmetry.space_group_name_H-M   'P 1'
#
loop_
_entity.id
_entity.type
_entity.pdbx_description
1 polymer ?
#
loop_
_entity_poly.entity_id
_entity_poly.type
_entity_poly.pdbx_seq_one_letter_code
_entity_poly.pdbx_strand_id
1 'polypeptide(L)'
;WVREDVGRHNAVDKVIGAALMDRKLPLSDWTLVVSGRVGYELVQKAVCAGISALVGVSAPTSLAVDLAGEFGLTLLAFARNGQAKQYLPS
;
A
#
# COMPACT_ATOMS: atom_id res chain seq x y z
N TRP A 1 -8.29 -9.56 -2.71
CA TRP A 1 -9.16 -9.74 -1.51
C TRP A 1 -9.40 -8.41 -0.85
N VAL A 2 -10.40 -8.32 0.03
CA VAL A 2 -10.65 -7.12 0.86
C VAL A 2 -10.58 -7.53 2.33
N ARG A 3 -10.00 -6.65 3.16
CA ARG A 3 -9.99 -6.75 4.63
C ARG A 3 -10.25 -5.37 5.19
N GLU A 4 -11.06 -5.34 6.24
CA GLU A 4 -11.50 -4.11 6.88
C GLU A 4 -11.13 -4.12 8.36
N ASP A 5 -10.91 -2.91 8.88
CA ASP A 5 -10.70 -2.65 10.29
C ASP A 5 -10.96 -1.16 10.56
N VAL A 6 -11.23 -0.82 11.83
CA VAL A 6 -11.30 0.57 12.28
C VAL A 6 -9.95 1.27 12.05
N GLY A 7 -8.84 0.54 12.27
CA GLY A 7 -7.49 1.02 12.05
C GLY A 7 -6.92 0.60 10.69
N ARG A 8 -6.51 1.56 9.86
CA ARG A 8 -5.87 1.29 8.55
C ARG A 8 -4.64 0.38 8.63
N HIS A 9 -3.86 0.46 9.70
CA HIS A 9 -2.69 -0.40 9.91
C HIS A 9 -3.12 -1.87 10.07
N ASN A 10 -4.14 -2.11 10.88
CA ASN A 10 -4.70 -3.44 11.11
C ASN A 10 -5.35 -4.01 9.84
N ALA A 11 -6.03 -3.17 9.05
CA ALA A 11 -6.62 -3.60 7.78
C ALA A 11 -5.53 -4.13 6.82
N VAL A 12 -4.39 -3.43 6.75
CA VAL A 12 -3.22 -3.87 5.97
C VAL A 12 -2.61 -5.15 6.54
N ASP A 13 -2.43 -5.24 7.86
CA ASP A 13 -1.93 -6.46 8.51
C ASP A 13 -2.82 -7.67 8.25
N LYS A 14 -4.14 -7.50 8.26
CA LYS A 14 -5.09 -8.57 7.94
C LYS A 14 -4.96 -9.03 6.50
N VAL A 15 -4.72 -8.13 5.54
CA VAL A 15 -4.57 -8.50 4.13
C VAL A 15 -3.25 -9.23 3.88
N ILE A 16 -2.15 -8.73 4.47
CA ILE A 16 -0.82 -9.37 4.37
C ILE A 16 -0.82 -10.71 5.10
N GLY A 17 -1.38 -10.75 6.31
CA GLY A 17 -1.52 -11.98 7.10
C GLY A 17 -2.35 -13.04 6.38
N ALA A 18 -3.45 -12.65 5.71
CA ALA A 18 -4.22 -13.58 4.88
C ALA A 18 -3.39 -14.14 3.71
N ALA A 19 -2.63 -13.29 3.02
CA ALA A 19 -1.74 -13.73 1.95
C ALA A 19 -0.62 -14.67 2.44
N LEU A 20 -0.08 -14.41 3.63
CA LEU A 20 0.89 -15.28 4.28
C LEU A 20 0.29 -16.66 4.58
N MET A 21 -0.90 -16.71 5.19
CA MET A 21 -1.60 -17.97 5.50
C MET A 21 -1.93 -18.77 4.24
N ASP A 22 -2.24 -18.08 3.14
CA ASP A 22 -2.49 -18.68 1.82
C ASP A 22 -1.20 -19.06 1.07
N ARG A 23 -0.01 -18.84 1.65
CA ARG A 23 1.31 -19.07 1.03
C ARG A 23 1.50 -18.31 -0.30
N LYS A 24 1.07 -17.04 -0.34
CA LYS A 24 1.10 -16.19 -1.54
C LYS A 24 2.17 -15.09 -1.52
N LEU A 25 2.99 -15.02 -0.47
CA LEU A 25 4.11 -14.08 -0.45
C LEU A 25 5.26 -14.59 -1.36
N PRO A 26 6.02 -13.69 -2.02
CA PRO A 26 5.85 -12.24 -2.05
C PRO A 26 4.68 -11.80 -2.93
N LEU A 27 4.12 -10.62 -2.65
CA LEU A 27 2.97 -10.06 -3.37
C LEU A 27 3.36 -9.21 -4.58
N SER A 28 4.38 -9.63 -5.34
CA SER A 28 4.99 -8.81 -6.40
C SER A 28 4.04 -8.47 -7.55
N ASP A 29 3.03 -9.31 -7.81
CA ASP A 29 2.01 -9.10 -8.85
C ASP A 29 0.75 -8.39 -8.31
N TRP A 30 0.81 -7.80 -7.12
CA TRP A 30 -0.35 -7.23 -6.45
C TRP A 30 -0.21 -5.73 -6.18
N THR A 31 -1.36 -5.06 -6.26
CA THR A 31 -1.53 -3.67 -5.84
C THR A 31 -2.30 -3.61 -4.53
N LEU A 32 -1.75 -2.91 -3.54
CA LEU A 32 -2.45 -2.60 -2.29
C LEU A 32 -3.25 -1.31 -2.45
N VAL A 33 -4.56 -1.37 -2.22
CA VAL A 33 -5.44 -0.19 -2.21
C VAL A 33 -5.91 0.08 -0.78
N VAL A 34 -5.74 1.32 -0.31
CA VAL A 34 -6.15 1.74 1.04
C VAL A 34 -7.07 2.96 1.00
N SER A 35 -8.12 2.94 1.82
CA SER A 35 -9.10 4.03 1.94
C SER A 35 -8.62 5.20 2.79
N GLY A 36 -7.54 5.02 3.57
CA GLY A 36 -6.97 6.03 4.46
C GLY A 36 -5.80 6.82 3.89
N ARG A 37 -5.19 7.67 4.74
CA ARG A 37 -3.88 8.29 4.45
C ARG A 37 -2.79 7.24 4.38
N VAL A 38 -1.85 7.43 3.45
CA VAL A 38 -0.68 6.58 3.31
C VAL A 38 0.44 7.13 4.20
N GLY A 39 0.63 6.49 5.35
CA GLY A 39 1.74 6.79 6.27
C GLY A 39 2.94 5.90 6.01
N TYR A 40 4.08 6.26 6.59
CA TYR A 40 5.34 5.51 6.51
C TYR A 40 5.16 4.01 6.81
N GLU A 41 4.47 3.68 7.92
CA GLU A 41 4.27 2.28 8.32
C GLU A 41 3.47 1.46 7.30
N LEU A 42 2.54 2.08 6.57
CA LEU A 42 1.77 1.37 5.53
C LEU A 42 2.66 1.03 4.34
N VAL A 43 3.53 1.98 3.95
CA VAL A 43 4.53 1.75 2.89
C VAL A 43 5.53 0.68 3.32
N GLN A 44 6.04 0.76 4.56
CA GLN A 44 6.96 -0.24 5.10
C GLN A 44 6.35 -1.64 5.05
N LYS A 45 5.10 -1.81 5.49
CA LYS A 45 4.40 -3.10 5.43
C LYS A 45 4.24 -3.60 3.99
N ALA A 46 3.89 -2.71 3.06
CA ALA A 46 3.75 -3.07 1.65
C ALA A 46 5.08 -3.53 1.04
N VAL A 47 6.16 -2.79 1.30
CA VAL A 47 7.53 -3.15 0.90
C VAL A 47 7.93 -4.50 1.49
N CYS A 48 7.75 -4.71 2.79
CA CYS A 48 8.09 -5.97 3.45
C CYS A 48 7.28 -7.17 2.91
N ALA A 49 6.05 -6.95 2.47
CA ALA A 49 5.23 -7.97 1.83
C ALA A 49 5.56 -8.20 0.34
N GLY A 50 6.49 -7.41 -0.23
CA GLY A 50 6.89 -7.48 -1.63
C GLY A 50 5.82 -6.95 -2.59
N ILE A 51 4.93 -6.07 -2.14
CA ILE A 51 3.89 -5.44 -2.97
C ILE A 51 4.54 -4.46 -3.93
N SER A 52 4.11 -4.45 -5.20
CA SER A 52 4.72 -3.60 -6.26
C SER A 52 4.10 -2.21 -6.35
N ALA A 53 2.82 -2.06 -5.99
CA ALA A 53 2.13 -0.77 -6.03
C ALA A 53 1.22 -0.54 -4.82
N LEU A 54 1.18 0.72 -4.34
CA LEU A 54 0.28 1.17 -3.29
C LEU A 54 -0.54 2.37 -3.78
N VAL A 55 -1.87 2.27 -3.64
CA VAL A 55 -2.84 3.30 -4.02
C VAL A 55 -3.62 3.77 -2.80
N GLY A 56 -3.53 5.07 -2.49
CA GLY A 56 -4.27 5.70 -1.40
C GLY A 56 -5.41 6.60 -1.88
N VAL A 57 -6.53 6.62 -1.16
CA VAL A 57 -7.61 7.60 -1.41
C VAL A 57 -7.25 9.00 -0.88
N SER A 58 -6.37 9.10 0.12
CA SER A 58 -5.92 10.36 0.71
C SER A 58 -4.43 10.63 0.48
N ALA A 59 -3.96 11.82 0.87
CA ALA A 59 -2.56 12.23 0.73
C ALA A 59 -1.58 11.26 1.45
N PRO A 60 -0.40 11.01 0.87
CA PRO A 60 0.71 10.37 1.55
C PRO A 60 1.47 11.39 2.41
N THR A 61 2.18 10.94 3.44
CA THR A 61 3.17 11.75 4.16
C THR A 61 4.49 11.82 3.38
N SER A 62 5.28 12.88 3.49
CA SER A 62 6.58 12.98 2.81
C SER A 62 7.48 11.77 3.09
N LEU A 63 7.58 11.36 4.35
CA LEU A 63 8.37 10.18 4.74
C LEU A 63 7.88 8.87 4.09
N ALA A 64 6.59 8.78 3.76
CA ALA A 64 6.05 7.62 3.04
C ALA A 64 6.43 7.66 1.56
N VAL A 65 6.50 8.85 0.96
CA VAL A 65 6.99 9.04 -0.41
C VAL A 65 8.48 8.71 -0.47
N ASP A 66 9.27 9.20 0.48
CA ASP A 66 10.72 8.94 0.53
C ASP A 66 11.01 7.44 0.64
N LEU A 67 10.34 6.74 1.56
CA LEU A 67 10.48 5.29 1.73
C LEU A 67 10.03 4.53 0.49
N ALA A 68 8.91 4.91 -0.12
CA ALA A 68 8.44 4.26 -1.34
C ALA A 68 9.46 4.40 -2.48
N GLY A 69 10.10 5.57 -2.59
CA GLY A 69 11.15 5.83 -3.58
C GLY A 69 12.41 5.01 -3.34
N GLU A 70 12.84 4.90 -2.08
CA GLU A 70 14.01 4.09 -1.69
C GLU A 70 13.86 2.61 -2.10
N PHE A 71 12.64 2.07 -2.00
CA PHE A 71 12.36 0.66 -2.27
C PHE A 71 11.70 0.39 -3.63
N GLY A 72 11.57 1.40 -4.49
CA GLY A 72 10.95 1.24 -5.82
C GLY A 72 9.46 0.85 -5.77
N LEU A 73 8.75 1.20 -4.70
CA LEU A 73 7.31 0.97 -4.60
C LEU A 73 6.57 2.04 -5.41
N THR A 74 5.79 1.63 -6.40
CA THR A 74 4.90 2.56 -7.12
C THR A 74 3.87 3.14 -6.14
N LEU A 75 3.80 4.47 -6.07
CA LEU A 75 2.90 5.16 -5.14
C LEU A 75 1.94 6.09 -5.88
N LEU A 76 0.64 5.82 -5.72
CA LEU A 76 -0.44 6.68 -6.18
C LEU A 76 -1.30 7.14 -5.00
N ALA A 77 -1.84 8.35 -5.08
CA ALA A 77 -2.71 8.89 -4.04
C ALA A 77 -3.84 9.75 -4.61
N PHE A 78 -4.77 10.18 -3.76
CA PHE A 78 -6.00 10.87 -4.16
C PHE A 78 -6.84 10.07 -5.17
N ALA A 79 -6.88 8.75 -5.01
CA ALA A 79 -7.63 7.88 -5.90
C ALA A 79 -9.14 8.15 -5.78
N ARG A 80 -9.77 8.58 -6.89
CA ARG A 80 -11.20 8.84 -6.99
C ARG A 80 -11.66 8.75 -8.44
N ASN A 81 -12.82 8.13 -8.68
CA ASN A 81 -13.47 8.07 -9.99
C ASN A 81 -12.54 7.58 -11.13
N GLY A 82 -11.74 6.54 -10.87
CA GLY A 82 -10.81 5.99 -11.86
C GLY A 82 -9.56 6.85 -12.13
N GLN A 83 -9.36 7.94 -11.39
CA GLN A 83 -8.17 8.78 -11.45
C GLN A 83 -7.39 8.68 -10.14
N ALA A 84 -6.07 8.86 -10.22
CA ALA A 84 -5.20 9.02 -9.06
C ALA A 84 -4.00 9.88 -9.46
N LYS A 85 -3.45 10.63 -8.49
CA LYS A 85 -2.19 11.36 -8.66
C LYS A 85 -1.03 10.40 -8.44
N GLN A 86 -0.15 10.29 -9.43
CA GLN A 86 1.10 9.55 -9.31
C GLN A 86 2.12 10.37 -8.52
N TYR A 87 2.77 9.73 -7.54
CA TYR A 87 3.86 10.30 -6.76
C TYR A 87 5.20 9.68 -7.16
N LEU A 88 5.23 8.38 -7.47
CA LEU A 88 6.41 7.66 -7.90
C LEU A 88 6.09 6.70 -9.05
N PRO A 89 6.98 6.55 -10.04
CA PRO A 89 6.85 5.57 -11.11
C PRO A 89 7.27 4.15 -10.68
N SER A 90 6.92 3.19 -11.55
CA SER A 90 7.41 1.81 -11.56
C SER A 90 8.78 1.71 -12.20
#